data_AF-A0AAE9Z0W6-F1
#
_entry.id   AF-A0AAE9Z0W6-F1
#
_cell.length_a   1.000
_cell.length_b   1.000
_cell.length_c   1.000
_cell.angle_alpha   90.00
_cell.angle_beta   90.00
_cell.angle_gamma   90.00
#
_symmetry.space_group_name_H-M   'P 1'
#
loop_
_entity.id
_entity.type
_entity.pdbx_description
1 polymer ?
#
loop_
_entity_poly.entity_id
_entity_poly.type
_entity_poly.pdbx_seq_one_letter_code
_entity_poly.pdbx_strand_id
1 'polypeptide(L)'
;MNILEILKLGFIGLAFLLAFFAHGLLSAEQRREVSRPAHLEAISKFMVFSLILGAMSIASPFIPKMLEDKPDPFMEAMLISAKNRKPLPLEFVQEQIQVLTVGHNKRIEVLYSRREAEEKRLKSLSSNSTSSWKDEESLRKIERYIREENREYESKVREFRNML
;
A
#
# COMPACT_ATOMS: atom_id res chain seq x y z
N MET A 1 -16.53 -22.02 -5.71
CA MET A 1 -17.40 -20.86 -5.48
C MET A 1 -16.78 -20.06 -4.36
N ASN A 2 -16.25 -18.88 -4.66
CA ASN A 2 -15.46 -18.09 -3.70
C ASN A 2 -16.39 -17.35 -2.72
N ILE A 3 -15.99 -17.25 -1.45
CA ILE A 3 -16.74 -16.53 -0.40
C ILE A 3 -17.06 -15.08 -0.83
N LEU A 4 -16.15 -14.45 -1.57
CA LEU A 4 -16.32 -13.11 -2.12
C LEU A 4 -17.46 -13.01 -3.16
N GLU A 5 -17.72 -14.05 -3.95
CA GLU A 5 -18.79 -14.06 -4.94
C GLU A 5 -20.16 -14.15 -4.26
N ILE A 6 -20.26 -14.98 -3.21
CA ILE A 6 -21.47 -15.12 -2.39
C ILE A 6 -21.75 -13.81 -1.65
N LEU A 7 -20.71 -13.17 -1.09
CA LEU A 7 -20.86 -11.91 -0.39
C LEU A 7 -21.28 -10.79 -1.34
N LYS A 8 -20.72 -10.70 -2.55
CA LYS A 8 -21.14 -9.73 -3.58
C LYS A 8 -22.61 -9.88 -3.98
N LEU A 9 -23.07 -11.12 -4.16
CA LEU A 9 -24.46 -11.40 -4.51
C LEU A 9 -25.41 -11.09 -3.33
N GLY A 10 -25.00 -11.40 -2.09
CA GLY A 10 -25.78 -11.08 -0.90
C GLY A 10 -25.87 -9.58 -0.63
N PHE A 11 -24.79 -8.83 -0.88
CA PHE A 11 -24.72 -7.39 -0.62
C PHE A 11 -25.64 -6.59 -1.54
N ILE A 12 -25.76 -6.99 -2.81
CA ILE A 12 -26.68 -6.33 -3.75
C ILE A 12 -28.15 -6.62 -3.38
N GLY A 13 -28.46 -7.87 -3.00
CA GLY A 13 -29.79 -8.24 -2.52
C GLY A 13 -30.17 -7.48 -1.25
N LEU A 14 -29.22 -7.28 -0.33
CA LEU A 14 -29.42 -6.49 0.88
C LEU A 14 -29.70 -5.01 0.56
N ALA A 15 -28.95 -4.40 -0.35
CA ALA A 15 -29.17 -3.01 -0.76
C ALA A 15 -30.58 -2.79 -1.35
N PHE A 16 -31.03 -3.72 -2.21
CA PHE A 16 -32.39 -3.69 -2.76
C PHE A 16 -33.47 -3.88 -1.69
N LEU A 17 -33.25 -4.79 -0.75
CA LEU A 17 -34.19 -5.04 0.36
C LEU A 17 -34.33 -3.80 1.27
N LEU A 18 -33.21 -3.14 1.58
CA LEU A 18 -33.21 -1.92 2.39
C LEU A 18 -33.91 -0.77 1.65
N ALA A 19 -33.67 -0.60 0.35
CA ALA A 19 -34.36 0.40 -0.46
C ALA A 19 -35.89 0.15 -0.52
N PHE A 20 -36.30 -1.13 -0.64
CA PHE A 20 -37.70 -1.52 -0.60
C PHE A 20 -38.36 -1.18 0.74
N PHE A 21 -37.69 -1.49 1.86
CA PHE A 21 -38.19 -1.12 3.20
C PHE A 21 -38.24 0.39 3.40
N ALA A 22 -37.24 1.14 2.93
CA ALA A 22 -37.23 2.60 3.01
C ALA A 22 -38.43 3.21 2.26
N HIS A 23 -38.74 2.71 1.06
CA HIS A 23 -39.91 3.10 0.29
C HIS A 23 -41.22 2.76 1.02
N GLY A 24 -41.29 1.58 1.66
CA GLY A 24 -42.44 1.18 2.47
C GLY A 24 -42.68 2.10 3.67
N LEU A 25 -41.63 2.45 4.40
CA LEU A 25 -41.69 3.38 5.55
C LEU A 25 -42.09 4.79 5.11
N LEU A 26 -41.54 5.29 4.01
CA LEU A 26 -41.90 6.58 3.44
C LEU A 26 -43.38 6.61 3.01
N SER A 27 -43.84 5.57 2.31
CA SER A 27 -45.24 5.43 1.87
C SER A 27 -46.22 5.34 3.04
N ALA A 28 -45.81 4.70 4.14
CA ALA A 28 -46.62 4.58 5.35
C ALA A 28 -46.69 5.90 6.13
N GLU A 29 -45.61 6.68 6.17
CA GLU A 29 -45.58 8.00 6.81
C GLU A 29 -46.32 9.06 5.97
N GLN A 30 -46.24 8.99 4.64
CA GLN A 30 -46.97 9.89 3.72
C GLN A 30 -48.49 9.73 3.78
N ARG A 31 -49.01 8.57 4.20
CA ARG A 31 -50.44 8.32 4.39
C ARG A 31 -50.99 8.87 5.71
N ARG A 32 -50.15 9.46 6.57
CA ARG A 32 -50.58 10.06 7.84
C ARG A 32 -50.90 11.54 7.65
N GLU A 33 -51.99 12.01 8.24
CA GLU A 33 -52.42 13.42 8.19
C GLU A 33 -51.47 14.37 8.93
N VAL A 34 -50.74 13.86 9.94
CA VAL A 34 -49.73 14.62 10.69
C VAL A 34 -48.38 13.91 10.58
N SER A 35 -47.52 14.45 9.73
CA SER A 35 -46.16 13.94 9.53
C SER A 35 -45.29 14.21 10.76
N ARG A 36 -44.57 13.18 11.23
CA ARG A 36 -43.64 13.33 12.37
C ARG A 36 -42.22 13.61 11.84
N PRO A 37 -41.67 14.82 12.07
CA PRO A 37 -40.38 15.20 11.50
C PRO A 37 -39.23 14.30 11.94
N ALA A 38 -39.27 13.77 13.17
CA ALA A 38 -38.26 12.84 13.68
C ALA A 38 -38.21 11.50 12.93
N HIS A 39 -39.35 11.01 12.42
CA HIS A 39 -39.39 9.77 11.63
C HIS A 39 -38.89 9.99 10.21
N LEU A 40 -39.22 11.14 9.60
CA LEU A 40 -38.70 11.50 8.28
C LEU A 40 -37.17 11.64 8.28
N GLU A 41 -36.59 12.17 9.36
CA GLU A 41 -35.14 12.25 9.50
C GLU A 41 -34.49 10.86 9.56
N ALA A 42 -35.08 9.93 10.31
CA ALA A 42 -34.60 8.54 10.39
C ALA A 42 -34.73 7.81 9.03
N ILE A 43 -35.86 7.97 8.34
CA ILE A 43 -36.08 7.38 7.01
C ILE A 43 -35.09 7.97 5.99
N SER A 44 -34.81 9.27 6.06
CA SER A 44 -33.82 9.93 5.20
C SER A 44 -32.40 9.39 5.42
N LYS A 45 -31.96 9.28 6.68
CA LYS A 45 -30.65 8.68 7.02
C LYS A 45 -30.54 7.24 6.52
N PHE A 46 -31.62 6.47 6.63
CA PHE A 46 -31.68 5.08 6.16
C PHE A 46 -31.62 4.97 4.63
N MET A 47 -32.27 5.89 3.90
CA MET A 47 -32.16 5.98 2.44
C MET A 47 -30.74 6.33 1.98
N VAL A 48 -30.11 7.31 2.63
CA VAL A 48 -28.72 7.70 2.32
C VAL A 48 -27.78 6.52 2.54
N PHE A 49 -27.93 5.81 3.67
CA PHE A 49 -27.14 4.62 3.95
C PHE A 49 -27.31 3.53 2.88
N SER A 50 -28.55 3.26 2.47
CA SER A 50 -28.86 2.29 1.41
C SER A 50 -28.25 2.68 0.06
N LEU A 51 -28.23 3.97 -0.25
CA LEU A 51 -27.65 4.52 -1.48
C LEU A 51 -26.13 4.41 -1.49
N ILE A 52 -25.46 4.71 -0.36
CA ILE A 52 -24.02 4.50 -0.19
C ILE A 52 -23.69 3.01 -0.37
N LEU A 53 -24.47 2.12 0.26
CA LEU A 53 -24.27 0.68 0.15
C LEU A 53 -24.41 0.19 -1.31
N GLY A 54 -25.41 0.71 -2.03
CA GLY A 54 -25.61 0.44 -3.45
C GLY A 54 -24.46 0.97 -4.32
N ALA A 55 -23.99 2.19 -4.07
CA ALA A 55 -22.84 2.77 -4.76
C ALA A 55 -21.56 1.95 -4.53
N MET A 56 -21.31 1.50 -3.30
CA MET A 56 -20.19 0.60 -2.98
C MET A 56 -20.33 -0.76 -3.67
N SER A 57 -21.55 -1.27 -3.80
CA SER A 57 -21.82 -2.52 -4.53
C SER A 57 -21.50 -2.40 -6.01
N ILE A 58 -21.89 -1.29 -6.65
CA ILE A 58 -21.59 -1.00 -8.06
C ILE A 58 -20.10 -0.71 -8.26
N ALA A 59 -19.44 -0.08 -7.28
CA ALA A 59 -18.01 0.16 -7.27
C ALA A 59 -17.18 -1.12 -6.96
N SER A 60 -17.79 -2.14 -6.37
CA SER A 60 -17.14 -3.41 -5.98
C SER A 60 -16.28 -4.08 -7.07
N PRO A 61 -16.68 -4.15 -8.35
CA PRO A 61 -15.82 -4.68 -9.41
C PRO A 61 -14.63 -3.76 -9.78
N PHE A 62 -14.63 -2.48 -9.39
CA PHE A 62 -13.54 -1.53 -9.64
C PHE A 62 -12.53 -1.47 -8.49
N ILE A 63 -12.95 -1.77 -7.26
CA ILE A 63 -12.10 -1.88 -6.07
C ILE A 63 -10.92 -2.87 -6.26
N PRO A 64 -11.10 -4.10 -6.79
CA PRO A 64 -9.98 -5.02 -6.99
C PRO A 64 -8.97 -4.50 -8.01
N LYS A 65 -9.34 -3.68 -9.01
CA LYS A 65 -8.36 -3.11 -9.95
C LYS A 65 -7.45 -2.05 -9.35
N MET A 66 -7.85 -1.45 -8.23
CA MET A 66 -7.03 -0.47 -7.50
C MET A 66 -6.30 -1.05 -6.29
N LEU A 67 -6.67 -2.26 -5.87
CA LEU A 67 -6.08 -2.99 -4.73
C LEU A 67 -5.43 -4.32 -5.14
N GLU A 68 -5.49 -4.71 -6.42
CA GLU A 68 -4.56 -5.66 -7.01
C GLU A 68 -3.19 -4.98 -7.02
N ASP A 69 -2.51 -5.05 -5.87
CA ASP A 69 -1.06 -5.11 -5.87
C ASP A 69 -0.70 -6.18 -6.90
N LYS A 70 -0.18 -5.75 -8.06
CA LYS A 70 0.43 -6.67 -9.01
C LYS A 70 1.35 -7.54 -8.19
N PRO A 71 1.13 -8.86 -8.12
CA PRO A 71 2.00 -9.72 -7.33
C PRO A 71 3.42 -9.45 -7.80
N ASP A 72 4.29 -9.17 -6.84
CA ASP A 72 5.71 -8.97 -7.14
C ASP A 72 6.15 -10.16 -8.02
N PRO A 73 6.71 -9.94 -9.23
CA PRO A 73 7.12 -11.02 -10.12
C PRO A 73 8.01 -12.04 -9.43
N PHE A 74 8.73 -11.64 -8.37
CA PHE A 74 9.45 -12.54 -7.49
C PHE A 74 8.54 -13.48 -6.68
N MET A 75 7.48 -12.96 -6.08
CA MET A 75 6.50 -13.74 -5.31
C MET A 75 5.80 -14.77 -6.21
N GLU A 76 5.43 -14.38 -7.42
CA GLU A 76 4.80 -15.28 -8.39
C GLU A 76 5.76 -16.41 -8.81
N ALA A 77 7.01 -16.08 -9.12
CA ALA A 77 8.04 -17.07 -9.45
C ALA A 77 8.31 -18.04 -8.27
N MET A 78 8.33 -17.53 -7.03
CA MET A 78 8.50 -18.34 -5.83
C MET A 78 7.32 -19.29 -5.62
N LEU A 79 6.08 -18.82 -5.81
CA LEU A 79 4.88 -19.67 -5.71
C LEU A 79 4.86 -20.76 -6.78
N ILE A 80 5.24 -20.44 -8.02
CA ILE A 80 5.34 -21.41 -9.12
C ILE A 80 6.44 -22.45 -8.83
N SER A 81 7.61 -22.01 -8.35
CA SER A 81 8.72 -22.87 -7.94
C SER A 81 8.32 -23.81 -6.81
N ALA A 82 7.69 -23.29 -5.76
CA ALA A 82 7.20 -24.07 -4.62
C ALA A 82 6.12 -25.08 -5.02
N LYS A 83 5.15 -24.66 -5.84
CA LYS A 83 4.08 -25.53 -6.36
C LYS A 83 4.64 -26.68 -7.20
N ASN A 84 5.64 -26.39 -8.04
CA ASN A 84 6.24 -27.38 -8.94
C ASN A 84 7.40 -28.15 -8.31
N ARG A 85 7.80 -27.81 -7.07
CA ARG A 85 9.00 -28.34 -6.38
C ARG A 85 10.26 -28.27 -7.24
N LYS A 86 10.36 -27.23 -8.06
CA LYS A 86 11.52 -26.98 -8.93
C LYS A 86 12.30 -25.79 -8.39
N PRO A 87 13.63 -25.80 -8.40
CA PRO A 87 14.42 -24.63 -8.05
C PRO A 87 14.08 -23.46 -8.99
N LEU A 88 14.29 -22.23 -8.51
CA LEU A 88 14.12 -21.04 -9.33
C LEU A 88 15.11 -21.09 -10.52
N PRO A 89 14.73 -20.62 -11.72
CA PRO A 89 15.65 -20.54 -12.83
C PRO A 89 16.86 -19.66 -12.48
N LEU A 90 18.08 -20.13 -12.80
CA LEU A 90 19.31 -19.39 -12.55
C LEU A 90 19.28 -17.98 -13.15
N GLU A 91 18.78 -17.87 -14.38
CA GLU A 91 18.64 -16.61 -15.11
C GLU A 91 17.73 -15.62 -14.38
N PHE A 92 16.63 -16.11 -13.81
CA PHE A 92 15.69 -15.27 -13.05
C PHE A 92 16.34 -14.73 -11.77
N VAL A 93 17.04 -15.58 -11.02
CA VAL A 93 17.73 -15.15 -9.79
C VAL A 93 18.85 -14.14 -10.12
N GLN A 94 19.59 -14.35 -11.21
CA GLN A 94 20.61 -13.42 -11.67
C GLN A 94 20.01 -12.06 -12.08
N GLU A 95 18.87 -12.06 -12.76
CA GLU A 95 18.14 -10.84 -13.11
C GLU A 95 17.69 -10.08 -11.86
N GLN A 96 17.15 -10.76 -10.85
CA GLN A 96 16.76 -10.13 -9.58
C GLN A 96 17.98 -9.54 -8.84
N ILE A 97 19.10 -10.25 -8.81
CA ILE A 97 20.36 -9.72 -8.25
C ILE A 97 20.82 -8.48 -9.02
N GLN A 98 20.70 -8.46 -10.34
CA GLN A 98 21.07 -7.31 -11.16
C GLN A 98 20.17 -6.10 -10.86
N VAL A 99 18.85 -6.30 -10.79
CA VAL A 99 17.89 -5.24 -10.43
C VAL A 99 18.21 -4.67 -9.05
N LEU A 100 18.49 -5.54 -8.07
CA LEU A 100 18.89 -5.14 -6.72
C LEU A 100 20.20 -4.36 -6.72
N THR A 101 21.19 -4.80 -7.50
CA THR A 101 22.51 -4.15 -7.62
C THR A 101 22.36 -2.74 -8.20
N VAL A 102 21.59 -2.58 -9.28
CA VAL A 102 21.33 -1.27 -9.90
C VAL A 102 20.60 -0.35 -8.93
N GLY A 103 19.57 -0.85 -8.25
CA GLY A 103 18.83 -0.08 -7.25
C GLY A 103 19.70 0.35 -6.07
N HIS A 104 20.54 -0.55 -5.56
CA HIS A 104 21.48 -0.30 -4.48
C HIS A 104 22.52 0.77 -4.86
N ASN A 105 23.17 0.62 -6.02
CA ASN A 105 24.16 1.58 -6.51
C ASN A 105 23.57 3.00 -6.60
N LYS A 106 22.34 3.12 -7.10
CA LYS A 106 21.65 4.42 -7.18
C LYS A 106 21.39 5.03 -5.80
N ARG A 107 20.96 4.23 -4.81
CA ARG A 107 20.73 4.72 -3.44
C ARG A 107 22.03 5.14 -2.77
N ILE A 108 23.08 4.34 -2.93
CA ILE A 108 24.42 4.62 -2.40
C ILE A 108 25.01 5.88 -3.03
N GLU A 109 24.87 6.08 -4.34
CA GLU A 109 25.30 7.30 -5.03
C GLU A 109 24.66 8.54 -4.41
N VAL A 110 23.34 8.52 -4.19
CA VAL A 110 22.62 9.63 -3.53
C VAL A 110 23.16 9.89 -2.11
N LEU A 111 23.44 8.84 -1.33
CA LEU A 111 24.00 8.99 0.01
C LEU A 111 25.41 9.58 -0.01
N TYR A 112 26.25 9.19 -0.98
CA TYR A 112 27.58 9.76 -1.16
C TYR A 112 27.52 11.22 -1.60
N SER A 113 26.65 11.60 -2.54
CA SER A 113 26.45 13.00 -2.92
C SER A 113 25.98 13.84 -1.73
N ARG A 114 25.08 13.30 -0.91
CA ARG A 114 24.61 13.97 0.32
C ARG A 114 25.75 14.15 1.32
N ARG A 115 26.58 13.13 1.51
CA ARG A 115 27.78 13.21 2.36
C ARG A 115 28.73 14.31 1.89
N GLU A 116 29.02 14.36 0.59
CA GLU A 116 29.94 15.36 0.02
C GLU A 116 29.40 16.79 0.20
N ALA A 117 28.09 16.98 0.05
CA ALA A 117 27.44 18.27 0.30
C ALA A 117 27.56 18.71 1.77
N GLU A 118 27.33 17.80 2.72
CA GLU A 118 27.50 18.08 4.16
C GLU A 118 28.97 18.34 4.53
N GLU A 119 29.93 17.62 3.93
CA GLU A 119 31.37 17.88 4.14
C GLU A 119 31.78 19.26 3.61
N LYS A 120 31.28 19.66 2.44
CA LYS A 120 31.51 21.01 1.89
C LYS A 120 30.94 22.08 2.80
N ARG A 121 29.74 21.85 3.34
CA ARG A 121 29.07 22.74 4.30
C ARG A 121 29.90 22.88 5.59
N LEU A 122 30.37 21.77 6.15
CA LEU A 122 31.24 21.76 7.33
C LEU A 122 32.55 22.54 7.11
N LYS A 123 33.21 22.33 5.97
CA LYS A 123 34.43 23.08 5.62
C LYS A 123 34.17 24.59 5.52
N SER A 124 32.99 24.98 5.05
CA SER A 124 32.59 26.40 4.98
C SER A 124 32.21 27.01 6.34
N LEU A 125 31.74 26.21 7.29
CA LEU A 125 31.30 26.65 8.63
C LEU A 125 32.41 26.58 9.68
N SER A 126 33.44 25.76 9.45
CA SER A 126 34.64 25.67 10.30
C SER A 126 35.39 27.00 10.47
N SER A 127 35.11 28.01 9.65
CA SER A 127 35.63 29.38 9.81
C SER A 127 34.83 30.24 10.81
N ASN A 128 33.62 29.82 11.20
CA ASN A 128 32.70 30.52 12.11
C ASN A 128 32.29 29.60 13.28
N SER A 129 33.10 29.62 14.34
CA SER A 129 33.28 28.61 15.41
C SER A 129 32.13 28.19 16.35
N THR A 130 30.85 28.14 15.95
CA THR A 130 29.76 27.84 16.92
C THR A 130 28.69 26.80 16.54
N SER A 131 28.74 26.12 15.38
CA SER A 131 27.76 25.06 15.01
C SER A 131 28.29 23.63 14.86
N SER A 132 29.58 23.38 15.11
CA SER A 132 30.31 22.14 14.74
C SER A 132 29.65 20.81 15.13
N TRP A 133 29.01 20.73 16.29
CA TRP A 133 28.51 19.45 16.84
C TRP A 133 27.30 18.89 16.09
N LYS A 134 26.36 19.74 15.65
CA LYS A 134 25.15 19.29 14.94
C LYS A 134 25.49 18.81 13.52
N ASP A 135 26.48 19.44 12.92
CA ASP A 135 26.91 19.15 11.55
C ASP A 135 27.80 17.87 11.51
N GLU A 136 28.59 17.59 12.54
CA GLU A 136 29.25 16.28 12.66
C GLU A 136 28.26 15.13 12.89
N GLU A 137 27.18 15.37 13.63
CA GLU A 137 26.14 14.37 13.86
C GLU A 137 25.40 14.00 12.56
N SER A 138 25.21 14.95 11.64
CA SER A 138 24.60 14.71 10.34
C SER A 138 25.44 13.77 9.47
N LEU A 139 26.77 13.98 9.43
CA LEU A 139 27.70 13.09 8.74
C LEU A 139 27.69 11.67 9.32
N ARG A 140 27.74 11.54 10.65
CA ARG A 140 27.68 10.22 11.31
C ARG A 140 26.36 9.50 11.04
N LYS A 141 25.25 10.23 10.89
CA LYS A 141 23.96 9.64 10.48
C LYS A 141 24.05 9.10 9.05
N ILE A 142 24.56 9.89 8.10
CA ILE A 142 24.70 9.47 6.70
C ILE A 142 25.61 8.24 6.59
N GLU A 143 26.73 8.21 7.32
CA GLU A 143 27.64 7.07 7.31
C GLU A 143 26.99 5.79 7.88
N ARG A 144 26.19 5.91 8.95
CA ARG A 144 25.40 4.79 9.46
C ARG A 144 24.43 4.25 8.41
N TYR A 145 23.72 5.13 7.71
CA TYR A 145 22.81 4.72 6.63
C TYR A 145 23.53 4.00 5.49
N ILE A 146 24.71 4.48 5.08
CA ILE A 146 25.51 3.80 4.04
C ILE A 146 25.89 2.38 4.49
N ARG A 147 26.34 2.22 5.74
CA ARG A 147 26.71 0.89 6.27
C ARG A 147 25.51 -0.04 6.38
N GLU A 148 24.35 0.48 6.78
CA GLU A 148 23.11 -0.27 6.90
C GLU A 148 22.61 -0.74 5.52
N GLU A 149 22.57 0.17 4.54
CA GLU A 149 22.19 -0.13 3.15
C GLU A 149 23.11 -1.20 2.53
N ASN A 150 24.43 -1.13 2.76
CA ASN A 150 25.37 -2.15 2.30
C ASN A 150 25.12 -3.51 2.96
N ARG A 151 24.86 -3.55 4.27
CA ARG A 151 24.55 -4.79 4.99
C ARG A 151 23.26 -5.43 4.49
N GLU A 152 22.23 -4.62 4.28
CA GLU A 152 20.94 -5.10 3.77
C GLU A 152 21.08 -5.66 2.35
N TYR A 153 21.82 -4.96 1.48
CA TYR A 153 22.12 -5.43 0.13
C TYR A 153 22.89 -6.77 0.15
N GLU A 154 23.96 -6.89 0.95
CA GLU A 154 24.72 -8.12 1.08
C GLU A 154 23.86 -9.29 1.61
N SER A 155 22.98 -9.02 2.57
CA SER A 155 22.04 -10.03 3.10
C SER A 155 21.12 -10.54 2.00
N LYS A 156 20.48 -9.62 1.26
CA LYS A 156 19.56 -9.98 0.17
C LYS A 156 20.28 -10.76 -0.92
N VAL A 157 21.44 -10.30 -1.39
CA VAL A 157 22.21 -11.01 -2.43
C VAL A 157 22.61 -12.42 -1.96
N ARG A 158 22.96 -12.59 -0.68
CA ARG A 158 23.25 -13.91 -0.11
C ARG A 158 22.02 -14.80 -0.09
N GLU A 159 20.87 -14.27 0.32
CA GLU A 159 19.59 -14.99 0.29
C GLU A 159 19.26 -15.46 -1.14
N PHE A 160 19.37 -14.59 -2.14
CA PHE A 160 19.16 -14.96 -3.54
C PHE A 160 20.14 -16.04 -4.00
N ARG A 161 21.42 -15.95 -3.63
CA ARG A 161 22.42 -16.98 -3.97
C ARG A 161 22.13 -18.32 -3.30
N ASN A 162 21.55 -18.33 -2.11
CA ASN A 162 21.17 -19.56 -1.40
C ASN A 162 19.91 -20.22 -1.99
N MET A 163 19.16 -19.52 -2.85
CA MET A 163 18.00 -20.06 -3.57
C MET A 163 18.36 -20.80 -4.86
N LEU A 164 19.64 -20.76 -5.26
CA LEU A 164 20.22 -21.51 -6.38
C LEU A 164 20.71 -22.89 -5.92
#